data_AF-A0A4R0XN55-F1
#
_entry.id   AF-A0A4R0XN55-F1
#
_cell.length_a   1.000
_cell.length_b   1.000
_cell.length_c   1.000
_cell.angle_alpha   90.00
_cell.angle_beta   90.00
_cell.angle_gamma   90.00
#
_symmetry.space_group_name_H-M   'P 1'
#
loop_
_entity.id
_entity.type
_entity.pdbx_description
1 polymer ?
#
loop_
_entity_poly.entity_id
_entity_poly.type
_entity_poly.pdbx_seq_one_letter_code
_entity_poly.pdbx_strand_id
1 'polypeptide(L)'
;MRNAIILVFTLSIFIGIDQFTKIYAFSKSTPEVIDSLGNRAVLVSEGKLFGMRLVTNTGMFSSLGEGTIPYGGVQTITSLIAILVILSALFSKNKIMVFGFSLIASGALGNIMDRYMLIDTNGGHYVRDWIYNPGHDKGTYNIADIEVVFGSPIAAIGLLIGMFKDSKEEKKTFESSENKKDFWATKNTETKQNKEIKKEKEIKNTEKIKNKEINKVNK
;
A
#
# COMPACT_ATOMS: atom_id res chain seq x y z
N MET A 1 8.15 11.85 7.41
CA MET A 1 9.40 12.03 6.65
C MET A 1 9.89 10.75 5.97
N ARG A 2 10.10 9.64 6.69
CA ARG A 2 10.62 8.39 6.07
C ARG A 2 9.83 7.87 4.87
N ASN A 3 8.50 7.88 4.92
CA ASN A 3 7.66 7.45 3.80
C ASN A 3 7.82 8.35 2.57
N ALA A 4 7.87 9.66 2.79
CA ALA A 4 8.09 10.63 1.72
C ALA A 4 9.46 10.42 1.05
N ILE A 5 10.51 10.05 1.82
CA ILE A 5 11.82 9.72 1.26
C ILE A 5 11.73 8.48 0.36
N ILE A 6 11.12 7.39 0.84
CA ILE A 6 10.94 6.16 0.03
C ILE A 6 10.16 6.47 -1.24
N LEU A 7 9.05 7.21 -1.10
CA LEU A 7 8.19 7.60 -2.20
C LEU A 7 8.95 8.42 -3.25
N VAL A 8 9.53 9.55 -2.86
CA VAL A 8 10.24 10.46 -3.77
C VAL A 8 11.41 9.73 -4.44
N PHE A 9 12.21 8.98 -3.67
CA PHE A 9 13.34 8.23 -4.21
C PHE A 9 12.88 7.19 -5.26
N THR A 10 11.83 6.43 -4.95
CA THR A 10 11.28 5.42 -5.87
C THR A 10 10.71 6.10 -7.12
N LEU A 11 9.90 7.16 -6.95
CA LEU A 11 9.35 7.93 -8.07
C LEU A 11 10.45 8.45 -8.99
N SER A 12 11.48 9.11 -8.45
CA SER A 12 12.55 9.69 -9.26
C SER A 12 13.32 8.65 -10.07
N ILE A 13 13.63 7.50 -9.48
CA ILE A 13 14.38 6.44 -10.16
C ILE A 13 13.53 5.78 -11.26
N PHE A 14 12.32 5.34 -10.91
CA PHE A 14 11.53 4.52 -11.81
C PHE A 14 10.92 5.33 -12.95
N ILE A 15 10.43 6.55 -12.68
CA ILE A 15 10.05 7.49 -13.76
C ILE A 15 11.25 7.78 -14.66
N GLY A 16 12.44 7.97 -14.07
CA GLY A 16 13.67 8.20 -14.85
C GLY A 16 13.99 7.03 -15.78
N ILE A 17 13.87 5.79 -15.32
CA ILE A 17 14.08 4.59 -16.12
C ILE A 17 13.03 4.47 -17.24
N ASP A 18 11.74 4.63 -16.91
CA ASP A 18 10.65 4.57 -17.89
C ASP A 18 10.85 5.60 -19.01
N GLN A 19 11.09 6.85 -18.64
CA GLN A 19 11.27 7.92 -19.61
C GLN A 19 12.54 7.74 -20.45
N PHE A 20 13.65 7.33 -19.83
CA PHE A 20 14.89 7.04 -20.55
C PHE A 20 14.70 5.92 -21.57
N THR A 21 14.06 4.82 -21.18
CA THR A 21 13.85 3.66 -22.07
C THR A 21 12.90 3.99 -23.22
N LYS A 22 11.81 4.74 -22.97
CA LYS A 22 10.91 5.22 -24.01
C LYS A 22 11.60 6.13 -25.02
N ILE A 23 12.38 7.11 -24.53
CA ILE A 23 13.16 8.01 -25.40
C ILE A 23 14.16 7.21 -26.24
N TYR A 24 14.86 6.25 -25.63
CA TYR A 24 15.82 5.40 -26.33
C TYR A 24 15.14 4.56 -27.43
N ALA A 25 14.04 3.88 -27.11
CA ALA A 25 13.31 3.04 -28.06
C ALA A 25 12.80 3.83 -29.28
N PHE A 26 12.31 5.05 -29.05
CA PHE A 26 11.78 5.93 -30.11
C PHE A 26 12.86 6.81 -30.77
N SER A 27 14.12 6.76 -30.33
CA SER A 27 15.19 7.66 -30.84
C SER A 27 15.49 7.49 -32.33
N LYS A 28 15.11 6.35 -32.93
CA LYS A 28 15.37 6.01 -34.34
C LYS A 28 14.11 6.00 -35.21
N SER A 29 12.94 6.25 -34.62
CA SER A 29 11.67 6.25 -35.34
C SER A 29 10.82 7.39 -34.81
N THR A 30 10.56 8.39 -35.65
CA THR A 30 9.74 9.52 -35.21
C THR A 30 8.28 9.05 -35.06
N PRO A 31 7.54 9.59 -34.08
CA PRO A 31 6.10 9.34 -33.94
C PRO A 31 5.34 9.66 -35.23
N GLU A 32 5.75 10.71 -35.96
CA GLU A 32 5.22 11.02 -37.30
C GLU A 32 5.37 9.87 -38.28
N VAL A 33 6.50 9.14 -38.29
CA VAL A 33 6.65 7.95 -39.15
C VAL A 33 5.74 6.83 -38.70
N ILE A 34 5.55 6.63 -37.39
CA ILE A 34 4.68 5.57 -36.85
C ILE A 34 3.20 5.87 -37.14
N ASP A 35 2.78 7.12 -36.96
CA ASP A 35 1.39 7.56 -37.15
C ASP A 35 1.04 7.72 -38.64
N SER A 36 1.98 8.20 -39.47
CA SER A 36 1.75 8.37 -40.93
C SER A 36 1.60 7.05 -41.68
N LEU A 37 2.09 5.94 -41.12
CA LEU A 37 1.85 4.60 -41.67
C LEU A 37 0.43 4.09 -41.41
N GLY A 38 -0.40 4.85 -40.67
CA GLY A 38 -1.77 4.48 -40.31
C GLY A 38 -1.88 3.31 -39.32
N ASN A 39 -0.77 2.62 -39.05
CA ASN A 39 -0.75 1.38 -38.28
C ASN A 39 -0.52 1.57 -36.78
N ARG A 40 -0.24 2.80 -36.30
CA ARG A 40 0.07 3.15 -34.88
C ARG A 40 1.11 2.22 -34.21
N ALA A 41 1.82 1.43 -35.00
CA ALA A 41 2.67 0.34 -34.57
C ALA A 41 3.74 0.06 -35.64
N VAL A 42 5.00 -0.01 -35.22
CA VAL A 42 6.13 -0.39 -36.07
C VAL A 42 6.92 -1.49 -35.38
N LEU A 43 6.98 -2.66 -36.01
CA LEU A 43 7.80 -3.75 -35.54
C LEU A 43 9.28 -3.49 -35.86
N VAL A 44 10.14 -3.50 -34.85
CA VAL A 44 11.59 -3.24 -35.01
C VAL A 44 12.42 -4.51 -34.90
N SER A 45 12.05 -5.42 -34.00
CA SER A 45 12.78 -6.68 -33.82
C SER A 45 11.90 -7.77 -33.21
N GLU A 46 11.98 -8.97 -33.78
CA GLU A 46 11.35 -10.21 -33.29
C GLU A 46 12.39 -11.09 -32.58
N GLY A 47 12.39 -11.09 -31.25
CA GLY A 47 13.09 -12.10 -30.46
C GLY A 47 12.19 -13.32 -30.18
N LYS A 48 12.72 -14.36 -29.52
CA LYS A 48 11.91 -15.55 -29.16
C LYS A 48 10.95 -15.31 -27.99
N LEU A 49 11.34 -14.49 -27.02
CA LEU A 49 10.57 -14.22 -25.79
C LEU A 49 10.12 -12.77 -25.68
N PHE A 50 10.99 -11.84 -26.10
CA PHE A 50 10.73 -10.41 -26.12
C PHE A 50 11.17 -9.87 -27.48
N GLY A 51 10.40 -8.93 -28.00
CA GLY A 51 10.72 -8.14 -29.17
C GLY A 51 10.49 -6.66 -28.90
N MET A 52 10.90 -5.83 -29.86
CA MET A 52 10.67 -4.39 -29.83
C MET A 52 9.67 -3.99 -30.91
N ARG A 53 8.55 -3.40 -30.49
CA ARG A 53 7.47 -2.91 -31.36
C ARG A 53 7.05 -1.56 -30.84
N LEU A 54 7.29 -0.50 -31.61
CA LEU A 54 7.00 0.86 -31.20
C LEU A 54 5.53 1.15 -31.46
N VAL A 55 4.78 1.54 -30.44
CA VAL A 55 3.33 1.81 -30.51
C VAL A 55 3.02 3.17 -29.89
N THR A 56 2.23 3.98 -30.59
CA THR A 56 1.66 5.25 -30.10
C THR A 56 0.28 4.97 -29.48
N ASN A 57 0.27 4.55 -28.22
CA ASN A 57 -0.94 4.05 -27.56
C ASN A 57 -1.81 5.20 -27.03
N THR A 58 -3.02 5.34 -27.59
CA THR A 58 -4.02 6.35 -27.16
C THR A 58 -5.02 5.81 -26.11
N GLY A 59 -5.05 4.49 -25.91
CA GLY A 59 -5.91 3.79 -24.95
C GLY A 59 -5.27 3.57 -23.59
N MET A 60 -5.82 2.61 -22.83
CA MET A 60 -5.24 2.10 -21.58
C MET A 60 -4.22 0.98 -21.86
N PHE A 61 -3.85 0.16 -20.86
CA PHE A 61 -2.94 -0.98 -21.02
C PHE A 61 -3.31 -1.82 -22.26
N SER A 62 -2.34 -2.09 -23.13
CA SER A 62 -2.55 -2.85 -24.38
C SER A 62 -3.70 -2.30 -25.25
N SER A 63 -3.79 -0.98 -25.42
CA SER A 63 -4.86 -0.32 -26.20
C SER A 63 -6.29 -0.60 -25.70
N LEU A 64 -6.48 -1.05 -24.45
CA LEU A 64 -7.83 -1.26 -23.92
C LEU A 64 -8.63 0.05 -23.92
N GLY A 65 -9.83 0.01 -24.48
CA GLY A 65 -10.70 1.18 -24.61
C GLY A 65 -10.29 2.19 -25.68
N GLU A 66 -9.31 1.86 -26.54
CA GLU A 66 -8.95 2.69 -27.70
C GLU A 66 -10.19 2.95 -28.58
N GLY A 67 -10.40 4.21 -28.97
CA GLY A 67 -11.57 4.65 -29.73
C GLY A 67 -12.91 4.68 -28.98
N THR A 68 -13.00 4.04 -27.80
CA THR A 68 -14.23 4.00 -26.98
C THR A 68 -14.18 5.00 -25.83
N ILE A 69 -13.05 5.09 -25.14
CA ILE A 69 -12.83 6.01 -24.03
C ILE A 69 -12.01 7.18 -24.59
N PRO A 70 -12.53 8.42 -24.53
CA PRO A 70 -11.75 9.59 -24.90
C PRO A 70 -10.45 9.64 -24.10
N TYR A 71 -9.35 10.10 -24.72
CA TYR A 71 -8.03 10.21 -24.09
C TYR A 71 -8.10 10.95 -22.73
N GLY A 72 -8.93 11.99 -22.63
CA GLY A 72 -9.16 12.73 -21.39
C GLY A 72 -9.75 11.88 -20.27
N GLY A 73 -10.57 10.89 -20.60
CA GLY A 73 -11.11 9.92 -19.64
C GLY A 73 -10.04 8.99 -19.07
N VAL A 74 -9.21 8.42 -19.95
CA VAL A 74 -8.06 7.58 -19.53
C VAL A 74 -7.12 8.39 -18.63
N GLN A 75 -6.73 9.58 -19.07
CA GLN A 75 -5.84 10.48 -18.34
C GLN A 75 -6.41 10.86 -16.96
N THR A 76 -7.71 11.16 -16.88
CA THR A 76 -8.38 11.52 -15.61
C THR A 76 -8.34 10.35 -14.64
N ILE A 77 -8.70 9.14 -15.09
CA ILE A 77 -8.72 7.94 -14.24
C ILE A 77 -7.30 7.63 -13.73
N THR A 78 -6.30 7.63 -14.61
CA THR A 78 -4.91 7.38 -14.20
C THR A 78 -4.41 8.43 -13.21
N SER A 79 -4.75 9.70 -13.40
CA SER A 79 -4.38 10.79 -12.48
C SER A 79 -5.02 10.63 -11.11
N LEU A 80 -6.31 10.27 -11.05
CA LEU A 80 -7.01 10.00 -9.79
C LEU A 80 -6.38 8.81 -9.05
N ILE A 81 -6.09 7.72 -9.76
CA ILE A 81 -5.41 6.55 -9.17
C ILE A 81 -4.04 6.97 -8.62
N ALA A 82 -3.24 7.72 -9.38
CA ALA A 82 -1.92 8.20 -8.96
C ALA A 82 -2.01 9.01 -7.65
N ILE A 83 -2.95 9.96 -7.57
CA ILE A 83 -3.16 10.76 -6.35
C ILE A 83 -3.54 9.86 -5.17
N LEU A 84 -4.48 8.94 -5.36
CA LEU A 84 -4.94 8.04 -4.30
C LEU A 84 -3.81 7.15 -3.76
N VAL A 85 -2.99 6.56 -4.64
CA VAL A 85 -1.88 5.70 -4.19
C VAL A 85 -0.76 6.50 -3.54
N ILE A 86 -0.48 7.73 -4.01
CA ILE A 86 0.50 8.64 -3.40
C ILE A 86 0.07 9.01 -1.98
N LEU A 87 -1.19 9.43 -1.80
CA LEU A 87 -1.73 9.75 -0.48
C LEU A 87 -1.68 8.52 0.43
N SER A 88 -2.11 7.36 -0.09
CA SER A 88 -2.07 6.10 0.67
C SER A 88 -0.65 5.72 1.09
N ALA A 89 0.36 5.94 0.24
CA ALA A 89 1.77 5.71 0.56
C ALA A 89 2.27 6.66 1.65
N LEU A 90 1.92 7.94 1.58
CA LEU A 90 2.35 8.94 2.57
C LEU A 90 1.87 8.60 3.98
N PHE A 91 0.63 8.14 4.11
CA PHE A 91 0.01 7.84 5.41
C PHE A 91 0.16 6.38 5.87
N SER A 92 0.70 5.48 5.05
CA SER A 92 0.86 4.07 5.44
C SER A 92 1.91 3.84 6.52
N LYS A 93 1.61 2.97 7.49
CA LYS A 93 2.60 2.51 8.49
C LYS A 93 3.48 1.36 7.96
N ASN A 94 3.07 0.70 6.87
CA ASN A 94 3.77 -0.47 6.33
C ASN A 94 4.69 -0.08 5.17
N LYS A 95 6.01 -0.20 5.39
CA LYS A 95 7.03 0.13 4.38
C LYS A 95 6.90 -0.66 3.08
N ILE A 96 6.44 -1.91 3.13
CA ILE A 96 6.22 -2.75 1.94
C ILE A 96 5.10 -2.14 1.08
N MET A 97 4.01 -1.73 1.74
CA MET A 97 2.90 -1.04 1.09
C MET A 97 3.32 0.31 0.53
N VAL A 98 4.11 1.09 1.27
CA VAL A 98 4.68 2.36 0.78
C VAL A 98 5.47 2.13 -0.51
N PHE A 99 6.37 1.14 -0.54
CA PHE A 99 7.18 0.84 -1.71
C PHE A 99 6.31 0.37 -2.90
N GLY A 100 5.38 -0.56 -2.67
CA GLY A 100 4.45 -1.03 -3.70
C GLY A 100 3.62 0.10 -4.32
N PHE A 101 3.04 0.97 -3.49
CA PHE A 101 2.33 2.15 -3.99
C PHE A 101 3.22 3.17 -4.67
N SER A 102 4.48 3.29 -4.24
CA SER A 102 5.44 4.18 -4.91
C SER A 102 5.77 3.68 -6.32
N LEU A 103 5.84 2.36 -6.55
CA LEU A 103 5.98 1.76 -7.88
C LEU A 103 4.73 1.97 -8.75
N ILE A 104 3.53 1.77 -8.18
CA ILE A 104 2.29 2.04 -8.93
C ILE A 104 2.21 3.52 -9.31
N ALA A 105 2.57 4.41 -8.39
CA ALA A 105 2.59 5.84 -8.63
C ALA A 105 3.63 6.23 -9.69
N SER A 106 4.83 5.62 -9.68
CA SER A 106 5.86 5.92 -10.69
C SER A 106 5.38 5.52 -12.09
N GLY A 107 4.79 4.34 -12.23
CA GLY A 107 4.29 3.88 -13.52
C GLY A 107 3.11 4.73 -14.02
N ALA A 108 2.18 5.07 -13.13
CA ALA A 108 1.08 5.98 -13.45
C ALA A 108 1.60 7.36 -13.89
N LEU A 109 2.55 7.93 -13.15
CA LEU A 109 3.14 9.24 -13.47
C LEU A 109 3.99 9.22 -14.75
N GLY A 110 4.72 8.14 -15.03
CA GLY A 110 5.47 7.97 -16.29
C GLY A 110 4.53 7.96 -17.51
N ASN A 111 3.40 7.27 -17.41
CA ASN A 111 2.39 7.25 -18.47
C ASN A 111 1.58 8.56 -18.56
N ILE A 112 1.40 9.27 -17.45
CA ILE A 112 0.81 10.61 -17.42
C ILE A 112 1.73 11.63 -18.09
N MET A 113 3.04 11.54 -17.84
CA MET A 113 4.04 12.45 -18.40
C MET A 113 4.05 12.41 -19.94
N ASP A 114 4.05 11.20 -20.52
CA ASP A 114 3.90 11.02 -21.97
C ASP A 114 2.62 11.69 -22.47
N ARG A 115 1.47 11.42 -21.84
CA ARG A 115 0.18 11.98 -22.26
C ARG A 115 0.13 13.50 -22.17
N TYR A 116 0.83 14.14 -21.25
CA TYR A 116 0.88 15.62 -21.22
C TYR A 116 1.85 16.22 -22.23
N MET A 117 2.91 15.49 -22.59
CA MET A 117 4.00 16.02 -23.42
C MET A 117 3.87 15.64 -24.90
N LEU A 118 3.16 14.56 -25.22
CA LEU A 118 3.14 13.96 -26.53
C LEU A 118 1.73 14.02 -27.14
N ILE A 119 1.70 14.47 -28.39
CA ILE A 119 0.48 14.64 -29.19
C ILE A 119 0.74 13.98 -30.55
N ASP A 120 -0.19 13.15 -31.00
CA ASP A 120 -0.17 12.48 -32.30
C ASP A 120 -0.58 13.43 -33.44
N THR A 121 -0.50 12.96 -34.68
CA THR A 121 -0.85 13.77 -35.86
C THR A 121 -2.32 14.20 -35.92
N ASN A 122 -3.20 13.57 -35.13
CA ASN A 122 -4.63 13.87 -35.06
C ASN A 122 -4.99 14.71 -33.82
N GLY A 123 -4.00 15.19 -33.07
CA GLY A 123 -4.22 15.95 -31.84
C GLY A 123 -4.55 15.09 -30.61
N GLY A 124 -4.39 13.77 -30.70
CA GLY A 124 -4.59 12.82 -29.63
C GLY A 124 -3.35 12.69 -28.74
N HIS A 125 -3.55 12.60 -27.43
CA HIS A 125 -2.47 12.34 -26.49
C HIS A 125 -2.18 10.83 -26.39
N TYR A 126 -0.90 10.45 -26.36
CA TYR A 126 -0.51 9.04 -26.37
C TYR A 126 0.62 8.70 -25.40
N VAL A 127 0.83 7.40 -25.23
CA VAL A 127 1.95 6.80 -24.49
C VAL A 127 2.83 6.02 -25.45
N ARG A 128 4.14 6.08 -25.22
CA ARG A 128 5.12 5.28 -25.97
C ARG A 128 5.22 3.89 -25.39
N ASP A 129 4.70 2.90 -26.12
CA ASP A 129 4.88 1.48 -25.81
C ASP A 129 5.91 0.87 -26.75
N TRP A 130 6.77 -0.03 -26.24
CA TRP A 130 7.89 -0.54 -27.03
C TRP A 130 8.22 -2.03 -26.80
N ILE A 131 7.75 -2.63 -25.71
CA ILE A 131 8.02 -4.02 -25.35
C ILE A 131 6.83 -4.86 -25.79
N TYR A 132 7.07 -5.94 -26.54
CA TYR A 132 6.03 -6.92 -26.84
C TYR A 132 6.57 -8.35 -26.76
N ASN A 133 5.67 -9.32 -26.59
CA ASN A 133 6.01 -10.74 -26.46
C ASN A 133 5.56 -11.51 -27.72
N PRO A 134 6.49 -11.92 -28.61
CA PRO A 134 6.13 -12.57 -29.87
C PRO A 134 5.41 -13.91 -29.69
N GLY A 135 5.82 -14.71 -28.69
CA GLY A 135 5.18 -16.01 -28.41
C GLY A 135 3.81 -15.94 -27.72
N HIS A 136 3.40 -14.75 -27.27
CA HIS A 136 2.12 -14.52 -26.60
C HIS A 136 1.71 -13.06 -26.76
N ASP A 137 1.32 -12.69 -27.99
CA ASP A 137 1.01 -11.30 -28.33
C ASP A 137 -0.30 -10.85 -27.67
N LYS A 138 -0.16 -10.24 -26.50
CA LYS A 138 -1.22 -9.58 -25.75
C LYS A 138 -1.08 -8.07 -25.79
N GLY A 139 -0.51 -7.55 -26.87
CA GLY A 139 -0.21 -6.14 -27.04
C GLY A 139 1.19 -5.75 -26.61
N THR A 140 1.44 -4.45 -26.73
CA THR A 140 2.71 -3.80 -26.43
C THR A 140 2.55 -2.99 -25.14
N TYR A 141 3.60 -2.93 -24.34
CA TYR A 141 3.64 -2.23 -23.08
C TYR A 141 5.00 -1.55 -22.88
N ASN A 142 5.14 -0.84 -21.78
CA ASN A 142 6.38 -0.16 -21.41
C ASN A 142 6.81 -0.50 -19.97
N ILE A 143 7.85 0.17 -19.47
CA ILE A 143 8.36 -0.05 -18.12
C ILE A 143 7.36 0.47 -17.07
N ALA A 144 6.70 1.60 -17.30
CA ALA A 144 5.63 2.08 -16.43
C ALA A 144 4.50 1.05 -16.22
N ASP A 145 4.12 0.27 -17.24
CA ASP A 145 3.12 -0.80 -17.08
C ASP A 145 3.65 -1.95 -16.20
N ILE A 146 4.92 -2.33 -16.39
CA ILE A 146 5.62 -3.30 -15.54
C ILE A 146 5.61 -2.82 -14.08
N GLU A 147 5.92 -1.55 -13.83
CA GLU A 147 5.92 -0.97 -12.48
C GLU A 147 4.55 -1.07 -11.81
N VAL A 148 3.46 -0.80 -12.53
CA VAL A 148 2.10 -0.97 -12.00
C VAL A 148 1.79 -2.44 -11.73
N VAL A 149 2.15 -3.35 -12.65
CA VAL A 149 1.90 -4.79 -12.53
C VAL A 149 2.65 -5.42 -11.36
N PHE A 150 3.90 -5.02 -11.10
CA PHE A 150 4.68 -5.53 -9.97
C PHE A 150 4.41 -4.78 -8.66
N GLY A 151 4.13 -3.47 -8.73
CA GLY A 151 3.79 -2.66 -7.57
C GLY A 151 2.48 -3.10 -6.92
N SER A 152 1.49 -3.53 -7.72
CA SER A 152 0.18 -4.01 -7.27
C SER A 152 0.24 -5.18 -6.27
N PRO A 153 0.87 -6.33 -6.59
CA PRO A 153 1.00 -7.43 -5.63
C PRO A 153 1.87 -7.07 -4.42
N ILE A 154 2.91 -6.25 -4.59
CA ILE A 154 3.72 -5.78 -3.45
C ILE A 154 2.86 -4.96 -2.48
N ALA A 155 2.06 -4.03 -2.99
CA ALA A 155 1.13 -3.24 -2.19
C ALA A 155 0.08 -4.13 -1.51
N ALA A 156 -0.48 -5.11 -2.22
CA ALA A 156 -1.44 -6.06 -1.68
C ALA A 156 -0.84 -6.91 -0.54
N ILE A 157 0.39 -7.42 -0.70
CA ILE A 157 1.12 -8.13 0.36
C ILE A 157 1.33 -7.21 1.57
N GLY A 158 1.68 -5.95 1.33
CA GLY A 158 1.79 -4.93 2.39
C GLY A 158 0.48 -4.72 3.15
N LEU A 159 -0.64 -4.64 2.45
CA LEU A 159 -1.98 -4.54 3.05
C LEU A 159 -2.30 -5.76 3.91
N LEU A 160 -2.13 -6.97 3.38
CA LEU A 160 -2.39 -8.21 4.10
C LEU A 160 -1.55 -8.31 5.38
N ILE A 161 -0.25 -8.00 5.30
CA ILE A 161 0.64 -7.99 6.48
C ILE A 161 0.18 -6.97 7.52
N GLY A 162 -0.32 -5.80 7.09
CA GLY A 162 -0.88 -4.78 7.97
C GLY A 162 -2.08 -5.30 8.75
N MET A 163 -3.06 -5.89 8.05
CA MET A 163 -4.27 -6.44 8.66
C MET A 163 -3.97 -7.50 9.72
N PHE A 164 -3.00 -8.39 9.48
CA PHE A 164 -2.61 -9.41 10.46
C PHE A 164 -1.87 -8.85 11.68
N LYS A 165 -1.16 -7.73 11.53
CA LYS A 165 -0.46 -7.08 12.65
C LYS A 165 -1.44 -6.32 13.53
N ASP A 166 -2.33 -5.53 12.92
CA ASP A 166 -3.32 -4.73 13.64
C ASP A 166 -4.22 -5.65 14.48
N SER A 167 -4.67 -6.78 13.93
CA SER A 167 -5.43 -7.80 14.67
C SER A 167 -4.68 -8.38 15.88
N LYS A 168 -3.36 -8.59 15.77
CA LYS A 168 -2.55 -9.10 16.90
C LYS A 168 -2.35 -8.03 17.97
N GLU A 169 -2.19 -6.77 17.59
CA GLU A 169 -2.03 -5.66 18.53
C GLU A 169 -3.34 -5.39 19.30
N GLU A 170 -4.50 -5.47 18.63
CA GLU A 170 -5.80 -5.39 19.29
C GLU A 170 -5.99 -6.51 20.31
N LYS A 171 -5.70 -7.77 19.95
CA LYS A 171 -5.79 -8.91 20.88
C LYS A 171 -4.90 -8.74 22.10
N LYS A 172 -3.63 -8.34 21.90
CA LYS A 172 -2.70 -8.08 23.02
C LYS A 172 -3.17 -6.95 23.92
N THR A 173 -3.74 -5.89 23.34
CA THR A 173 -4.27 -4.75 24.09
C THR A 173 -5.48 -5.17 24.92
N PHE A 174 -6.36 -5.98 24.32
CA PHE A 174 -7.53 -6.54 25.00
C PHE A 174 -7.11 -7.46 26.17
N GLU A 175 -6.25 -8.46 25.92
CA GLU A 175 -5.73 -9.39 26.94
C GLU A 175 -5.00 -8.64 28.08
N SER A 176 -4.20 -7.61 27.76
CA SER A 176 -3.55 -6.79 28.77
C SER A 176 -4.54 -5.97 29.60
N SER A 177 -5.64 -5.53 29.00
CA SER A 177 -6.69 -4.78 29.71
C SER A 177 -7.51 -5.67 30.64
N GLU A 178 -7.77 -6.91 30.22
CA GLU A 178 -8.53 -7.91 30.97
C GLU A 178 -7.70 -8.40 32.18
N ASN A 179 -6.45 -8.80 31.96
CA ASN A 179 -5.52 -9.17 33.03
C ASN A 179 -5.35 -8.06 34.09
N LYS A 180 -5.33 -6.79 33.67
CA LYS A 180 -5.28 -5.66 34.62
C LYS A 180 -6.54 -5.58 35.48
N LYS A 181 -7.73 -5.76 34.90
CA LYS A 181 -9.00 -5.74 35.64
C LYS A 181 -9.04 -6.87 36.67
N ASP A 182 -8.66 -8.07 36.27
CA ASP A 182 -8.62 -9.24 37.15
C ASP A 182 -7.64 -9.05 38.30
N PHE A 183 -6.45 -8.52 38.01
CA PHE A 183 -5.47 -8.19 39.04
C PHE A 183 -6.02 -7.20 40.10
N TRP A 184 -6.68 -6.13 39.67
CA TRP A 184 -7.29 -5.16 40.59
C TRP A 184 -8.48 -5.75 41.36
N ALA A 185 -9.27 -6.63 40.74
CA ALA A 185 -10.38 -7.32 41.39
C ALA A 185 -9.89 -8.26 42.51
N THR A 186 -8.85 -9.06 42.25
CA THR A 186 -8.22 -9.94 43.24
C THR A 186 -7.64 -9.14 44.41
N LYS A 187 -6.87 -8.09 44.12
CA LYS A 187 -6.27 -7.23 45.15
C LYS A 187 -7.31 -6.57 46.07
N ASN A 188 -8.44 -6.14 45.51
CA ASN A 188 -9.53 -5.56 46.29
C ASN A 188 -10.20 -6.60 47.21
N THR A 189 -10.33 -7.83 46.73
CA THR A 189 -10.92 -8.95 47.50
C THR A 189 -10.03 -9.35 48.66
N GLU A 190 -8.72 -9.51 48.42
CA GLU A 190 -7.73 -9.80 49.47
C GLU A 190 -7.69 -8.68 50.53
N THR A 191 -7.80 -7.41 50.10
CA THR A 191 -7.83 -6.27 51.01
C THR A 191 -9.09 -6.28 51.90
N LYS A 192 -10.25 -6.67 51.36
CA LYS A 192 -11.49 -6.82 52.13
C LYS A 192 -11.38 -7.98 53.13
N GLN A 193 -10.94 -9.16 52.70
CA GLN A 193 -10.75 -10.31 53.59
C GLN A 193 -9.77 -10.00 54.73
N ASN A 194 -8.64 -9.36 54.45
CA ASN A 194 -7.68 -8.98 55.49
C ASN A 194 -8.27 -7.99 56.51
N LYS A 195 -9.15 -7.07 56.06
CA LYS A 195 -9.87 -6.18 56.98
C LYS A 195 -10.88 -6.94 57.85
N GLU A 196 -11.61 -7.89 57.29
CA GLU A 196 -12.56 -8.73 58.03
C GLU A 196 -11.87 -9.62 59.07
N ILE A 197 -10.79 -10.29 58.68
CA ILE A 197 -9.97 -11.12 59.58
C ILE A 197 -9.41 -10.27 60.74
N LYS A 198 -8.96 -9.05 60.45
CA LYS A 198 -8.45 -8.15 61.49
C LYS A 198 -9.56 -7.75 62.47
N LYS A 199 -10.76 -7.45 61.96
CA LYS A 199 -11.93 -7.11 62.77
C LYS A 199 -12.39 -8.29 63.65
N GLU A 200 -12.42 -9.51 63.11
CA GLU A 200 -12.73 -10.72 63.91
C GLU A 200 -11.70 -10.95 65.02
N LYS A 201 -10.41 -10.75 64.75
CA LYS A 201 -9.36 -10.88 65.76
C LYS A 201 -9.54 -9.87 66.89
N GLU A 202 -9.89 -8.63 66.58
CA GLU A 202 -10.18 -7.58 67.57
C GLU A 202 -11.40 -7.95 68.44
N ILE A 203 -12.49 -8.43 67.83
CA ILE A 203 -13.69 -8.88 68.55
C ILE A 203 -13.36 -10.02 69.51
N LYS A 204 -12.70 -11.08 69.01
CA LYS A 204 -12.30 -12.23 69.85
C LYS A 204 -11.38 -11.82 71.00
N ASN A 205 -10.48 -10.88 70.79
CA ASN A 205 -9.59 -10.40 71.85
C ASN A 205 -10.37 -9.62 72.93
N THR A 206 -11.35 -8.81 72.51
CA THR A 206 -12.22 -8.05 73.41
C THR A 206 -13.11 -8.96 74.26
N GLU A 207 -13.69 -10.01 73.65
CA GLU A 207 -14.46 -11.05 74.37
C GLU A 207 -13.60 -11.82 75.37
N LYS A 208 -12.35 -12.14 74.99
CA LYS A 208 -11.41 -12.85 75.87
C LYS A 208 -11.02 -12.03 77.10
N ILE A 209 -10.90 -10.70 76.94
CA ILE A 209 -10.66 -9.77 78.05
C ILE A 209 -11.88 -9.73 78.99
N LYS A 210 -13.09 -9.55 78.45
CA LYS A 210 -14.33 -9.57 79.24
C LYS A 210 -14.52 -10.86 80.03
N ASN A 211 -14.30 -12.03 79.42
CA ASN A 211 -14.44 -13.32 80.11
C ASN A 211 -13.38 -13.52 81.22
N LYS A 212 -12.18 -12.94 81.07
CA LYS A 212 -11.16 -12.91 82.13
C LYS A 212 -11.57 -12.04 83.31
N GLU A 213 -12.24 -10.92 83.06
CA GLU A 213 -12.76 -10.04 84.11
C GLU A 213 -13.92 -10.68 84.87
N ILE A 214 -14.86 -11.32 84.16
CA ILE A 214 -16.00 -12.02 84.78
C ILE A 214 -15.53 -13.17 85.70
N ASN A 215 -14.54 -13.96 85.26
CA ASN A 215 -13.99 -15.04 86.07
C ASN A 215 -13.16 -14.57 87.29
N LYS A 216 -12.75 -13.29 87.32
CA LYS A 216 -12.09 -12.67 88.47
C LYS A 216 -13.08 -12.19 89.54
N VAL A 217 -14.33 -11.94 89.16
CA VAL A 217 -15.40 -11.45 90.06
C VAL A 217 -16.11 -12.61 90.77
N ASN A 218 -16.10 -13.81 90.18
CA ASN A 218 -16.76 -15.01 90.72
C ASN A 218 -15.84 -15.93 91.57
N LYS A 219 -14.71 -15.42 92.06
CA LYS A 219 -13.72 -16.15 92.85
C LYS A 219 -13.43 -15.41 94.14
#